data_AF-A0A936L9I9-F1
#
_entry.id   AF-A0A936L9I9-F1
#
_cell.length_a   1.000
_cell.length_b   1.000
_cell.length_c   1.000
_cell.angle_alpha   90.00
_cell.angle_beta   90.00
_cell.angle_gamma   90.00
#
_symmetry.space_group_name_H-M   'P 1'
#
loop_
_entity.id
_entity.type
_entity.pdbx_description
1 polymer ?
#
loop_
_entity_poly.entity_id
_entity_poly.type
_entity_poly.pdbx_seq_one_letter_code
_entity_poly.pdbx_strand_id
1 'polypeptide(L)'
;MKSMWRAFALDKLDRFKSPWFYWHTGRKRVAIASLIVSTLAMWTAFVLAAGFSLWSIIIAVLLDAVGFWLALAYLLFLRSHLPGFTGLQSIADFFIVNQLAIPLLIGFFATRAATYWVAKACGHLPPNPKPPDEPPP
;
A
#
# COMPACT_ATOMS: atom_id res chain seq x y z
N MET A 1 -22.81 19.03 -1.06
CA MET A 1 -21.39 19.06 -1.52
C MET A 1 -20.50 17.96 -0.90
N LYS A 2 -20.53 17.71 0.43
CA LYS A 2 -19.74 16.62 1.07
C LYS A 2 -20.09 15.18 0.61
N SER A 3 -21.34 14.92 0.17
CA SER A 3 -21.74 13.59 -0.32
C SER A 3 -21.19 13.23 -1.70
N MET A 4 -21.06 14.22 -2.59
CA MET A 4 -20.60 14.03 -3.96
C MET A 4 -19.12 13.63 -4.03
N TRP A 5 -18.28 14.25 -3.20
CA TRP A 5 -16.86 13.89 -3.07
C TRP A 5 -16.67 12.49 -2.47
N ARG A 6 -17.49 12.12 -1.48
CA ARG A 6 -17.45 10.77 -0.90
C ARG A 6 -17.84 9.71 -1.92
N ALA A 7 -18.91 9.93 -2.68
CA ALA A 7 -19.36 9.00 -3.71
C ALA A 7 -18.29 8.82 -4.82
N PHE A 8 -17.70 9.92 -5.29
CA PHE A 8 -16.62 9.86 -6.27
C PHE A 8 -15.36 9.17 -5.73
N ALA A 9 -14.98 9.44 -4.49
CA ALA A 9 -13.84 8.78 -3.85
C ALA A 9 -14.09 7.27 -3.68
N LEU A 10 -15.28 6.87 -3.25
CA LEU A 10 -15.66 5.46 -3.07
C LEU A 10 -15.71 4.72 -4.42
N ASP A 11 -16.27 5.33 -5.47
CA ASP A 11 -16.27 4.76 -6.83
C ASP A 11 -14.84 4.53 -7.36
N LYS A 12 -13.96 5.50 -7.16
CA LYS A 12 -12.54 5.36 -7.52
C LYS A 12 -11.86 4.26 -6.70
N LEU A 13 -12.10 4.22 -5.38
CA LEU A 13 -11.51 3.22 -4.48
C LEU A 13 -11.90 1.79 -4.85
N ASP A 14 -13.13 1.58 -5.30
CA ASP A 14 -13.61 0.23 -5.64
C ASP A 14 -12.90 -0.36 -6.88
N ARG A 15 -12.32 0.50 -7.73
CA ARG A 15 -11.50 0.10 -8.88
C ARG A 15 -10.07 -0.31 -8.51
N PHE A 16 -9.56 0.09 -7.34
CA PHE A 16 -8.22 -0.26 -6.86
C PHE A 16 -8.22 -1.61 -6.12
N LYS A 17 -8.63 -2.67 -6.83
CA LYS A 17 -8.59 -4.04 -6.31
C LYS A 17 -7.13 -4.52 -6.17
N SER A 18 -6.88 -5.42 -5.22
CA SER A 18 -5.55 -6.00 -4.99
C SER A 18 -5.24 -7.05 -6.05
N PRO A 19 -3.96 -7.40 -6.27
CA PRO A 19 -3.59 -8.56 -7.08
C PRO A 19 -4.30 -9.85 -6.61
N TRP A 20 -4.45 -9.98 -5.29
CA TRP A 20 -5.16 -11.09 -4.64
C TRP A 20 -6.63 -11.20 -5.03
N PHE A 21 -7.32 -10.08 -5.28
CA PHE A 21 -8.69 -10.11 -5.79
C PHE A 21 -8.75 -10.80 -7.16
N TYR A 22 -7.81 -10.47 -8.06
CA TYR A 22 -7.71 -11.08 -9.39
C TYR A 22 -7.27 -12.55 -9.32
N TRP A 23 -6.47 -12.92 -8.32
CA TRP A 23 -6.12 -14.30 -8.06
C TRP A 23 -7.35 -15.15 -7.71
N HIS A 24 -8.20 -14.67 -6.78
CA HIS A 24 -9.41 -15.38 -6.35
C HIS A 24 -10.53 -15.40 -7.38
N THR A 25 -10.59 -14.40 -8.27
CA THR A 25 -11.55 -14.35 -9.39
C THR A 25 -11.09 -15.15 -10.62
N GLY A 26 -10.05 -15.98 -10.50
CA GLY A 26 -9.56 -16.84 -11.58
C GLY A 26 -8.69 -16.13 -12.62
N ARG A 27 -8.48 -14.82 -12.50
CA ARG A 27 -7.67 -13.98 -13.41
C ARG A 27 -6.20 -14.01 -13.02
N LYS A 28 -5.61 -15.21 -12.92
CA LYS A 28 -4.24 -15.45 -12.44
C LYS A 28 -3.16 -14.67 -13.21
N ARG A 29 -3.33 -14.51 -14.53
CA ARG A 29 -2.38 -13.74 -15.37
C ARG A 29 -2.30 -12.27 -14.95
N VAL A 30 -3.44 -11.64 -14.65
CA VAL A 30 -3.51 -10.25 -14.18
C VAL A 30 -2.89 -10.12 -12.79
N ALA A 31 -3.14 -11.09 -11.90
CA ALA A 31 -2.54 -11.12 -10.57
C ALA A 31 -1.01 -11.26 -10.63
N ILE A 32 -0.48 -12.17 -11.45
CA ILE A 32 0.97 -12.36 -11.59
C ILE A 32 1.63 -11.14 -12.25
N ALA A 33 1.04 -10.63 -13.34
CA ALA A 33 1.57 -9.44 -14.01
C ALA A 33 1.56 -8.21 -13.12
N SER A 34 0.49 -8.01 -12.33
CA SER A 34 0.42 -6.91 -11.36
C SER A 34 1.44 -7.04 -10.24
N LEU A 35 1.67 -8.26 -9.72
CA LEU A 35 2.74 -8.52 -8.78
C LEU A 35 4.10 -8.17 -9.39
N ILE A 36 4.44 -8.70 -10.57
CA ILE A 36 5.73 -8.43 -11.24
C ILE A 36 5.93 -6.93 -11.47
N VAL A 37 4.93 -6.24 -12.03
CA VAL A 37 5.01 -4.81 -12.32
C VAL A 37 5.14 -3.99 -11.03
N SER A 38 4.39 -4.34 -10.00
CA SER A 38 4.48 -3.65 -8.70
C SER A 38 5.82 -3.86 -8.02
N THR A 39 6.36 -5.08 -8.07
CA THR A 39 7.68 -5.41 -7.52
C THR A 39 8.77 -4.68 -8.29
N LEU A 40 8.71 -4.66 -9.63
CA LEU A 40 9.67 -3.91 -10.45
C LEU A 40 9.60 -2.41 -10.18
N ALA A 41 8.39 -1.83 -10.10
CA ALA A 41 8.22 -0.41 -9.80
C ALA A 41 8.77 -0.04 -8.42
N MET A 42 8.45 -0.85 -7.41
CA MET A 42 8.99 -0.68 -6.05
C MET A 42 10.51 -0.85 -6.03
N TRP A 43 11.02 -1.87 -6.71
CA TRP A 43 12.45 -2.11 -6.79
C TRP A 43 13.19 -0.94 -7.43
N THR A 44 12.73 -0.45 -8.59
CA THR A 44 13.32 0.72 -9.24
C THR A 44 13.26 1.97 -8.34
N ALA A 45 12.14 2.19 -7.65
CA ALA A 45 12.01 3.31 -6.71
C ALA A 45 13.02 3.20 -5.54
N PHE A 46 13.16 2.01 -4.97
CA PHE A 46 14.15 1.75 -3.92
C PHE A 46 15.59 1.94 -4.41
N VAL A 47 15.90 1.47 -5.61
CA VAL A 47 17.22 1.59 -6.22
C VAL A 47 17.61 3.06 -6.41
N LEU A 48 16.68 3.86 -6.92
CA LEU A 48 16.90 5.28 -7.15
C LEU A 48 16.97 6.09 -5.84
N ALA A 49 16.20 5.71 -4.82
CA ALA A 49 16.10 6.47 -3.58
C ALA A 49 17.17 6.12 -2.53
N ALA A 50 17.54 4.84 -2.40
CA ALA A 50 18.33 4.35 -1.27
C ALA A 50 19.79 4.00 -1.61
N GLY A 51 20.16 3.94 -2.90
CA GLY A 51 21.43 3.37 -3.33
C GLY A 51 21.47 1.86 -3.10
N PHE A 52 21.92 1.09 -4.08
CA PHE A 52 21.87 -0.37 -4.05
C PHE A 52 22.68 -0.94 -2.87
N SER A 53 21.99 -1.39 -1.81
CA SER A 53 22.58 -2.22 -0.76
C SER A 53 21.70 -3.43 -0.54
N LEU A 54 22.25 -4.62 -0.80
CA LEU A 54 21.57 -5.91 -0.62
C LEU A 54 21.02 -6.05 0.80
N TRP A 55 21.75 -5.52 1.78
CA TRP A 55 21.35 -5.47 3.18
C TRP A 55 20.10 -4.61 3.39
N SER A 56 19.99 -3.47 2.72
CA SER A 56 18.79 -2.61 2.79
C SER A 56 17.56 -3.31 2.24
N ILE A 57 17.70 -4.15 1.20
CA ILE A 57 16.59 -4.93 0.63
C ILE A 57 16.16 -6.02 1.61
N ILE A 58 17.10 -6.78 2.18
CA ILE A 58 16.79 -7.83 3.17
C ILE A 58 16.14 -7.21 4.41
N ILE A 59 16.67 -6.09 4.89
CA ILE A 59 16.11 -5.32 6.02
C ILE A 59 14.70 -4.82 5.66
N ALA A 60 14.49 -4.22 4.48
CA ALA A 60 13.17 -3.74 4.04
C ALA A 60 12.15 -4.89 3.92
N VAL A 61 12.54 -6.05 3.41
CA VAL A 61 11.67 -7.22 3.29
C VAL A 61 11.35 -7.81 4.66
N LEU A 62 12.32 -7.90 5.58
CA LEU A 62 12.05 -8.32 6.96
C LEU A 62 11.16 -7.31 7.70
N LEU A 63 11.34 -6.01 7.44
CA LEU A 63 10.55 -4.92 8.05
C LEU A 63 9.16 -4.75 7.43
N ASP A 64 8.81 -5.37 6.31
CA ASP A 64 7.50 -5.11 5.72
C ASP A 64 6.35 -5.61 6.63
N ALA A 65 6.42 -6.88 7.05
CA ALA A 65 5.47 -7.43 8.01
C ALA A 65 5.85 -7.12 9.46
N VAL A 66 7.10 -7.39 9.85
CA VAL A 66 7.56 -7.20 11.23
C VAL A 66 7.60 -5.72 11.59
N GLY A 67 8.03 -4.87 10.66
CA GLY A 67 8.07 -3.43 10.87
C GLY A 67 6.68 -2.80 10.93
N PHE A 68 5.71 -3.28 10.16
CA PHE A 68 4.31 -2.85 10.36
C PHE A 68 3.83 -3.13 11.79
N TRP A 69 4.04 -4.36 12.29
CA TRP A 69 3.69 -4.71 13.67
C TRP A 69 4.50 -3.93 14.70
N LEU A 70 5.78 -3.68 14.45
CA LEU A 70 6.65 -2.92 15.33
C LEU A 70 6.22 -1.44 15.40
N ALA A 71 5.87 -0.84 14.26
CA ALA A 71 5.35 0.52 14.20
C ALA A 71 4.00 0.63 14.91
N LEU A 72 3.13 -0.36 14.74
CA LEU A 72 1.84 -0.42 15.43
C LEU A 72 2.03 -0.59 16.95
N ALA A 73 2.90 -1.50 17.37
CA ALA A 73 3.23 -1.72 18.78
C ALA A 73 3.87 -0.47 19.42
N TYR A 74 4.77 0.20 18.69
CA TYR A 74 5.37 1.46 19.11
C TYR A 74 4.31 2.55 19.29
N LEU A 75 3.47 2.79 18.28
CA LEU A 75 2.46 3.85 18.32
C LEU A 75 1.38 3.63 19.38
N LEU A 76 0.95 2.39 19.59
CA LEU A 76 -0.17 2.06 20.50
C LEU A 76 0.26 1.85 21.95
N PHE A 77 1.42 1.23 22.20
CA PHE A 77 1.82 0.79 23.54
C PHE A 77 3.07 1.50 24.05
N LEU A 78 4.11 1.62 23.21
CA LEU A 78 5.42 2.08 23.66
C LEU A 78 5.53 3.61 23.75
N ARG A 79 4.86 4.32 22.83
CA ARG A 79 4.92 5.79 22.74
C ARG A 79 4.39 6.48 23.98
N SER A 80 3.37 5.93 24.65
CA SER A 80 2.79 6.49 25.87
C SER A 80 3.67 6.30 27.11
N HIS A 81 4.63 5.38 27.06
CA HIS A 81 5.55 5.06 28.15
C HIS A 81 6.92 5.76 28.01
N LEU A 82 7.16 6.44 26.88
CA LEU A 82 8.40 7.17 26.65
C LEU A 82 8.30 8.59 27.24
N PRO A 83 9.17 8.96 28.20
CA PRO A 83 9.18 10.30 28.77
C PRO A 83 9.65 11.32 27.72
N GLY A 84 8.77 12.26 27.37
CA GLY A 84 9.00 13.25 26.32
C GLY A 84 10.17 14.21 26.54
N PHE A 85 10.74 14.24 27.75
CA PHE A 85 11.89 15.08 28.09
C PHE A 85 13.24 14.59 27.52
N THR A 86 13.31 13.35 27.02
CA THR A 86 14.60 12.73 26.66
C THR A 86 15.04 12.96 25.22
N GLY A 87 14.23 13.60 24.36
CA GLY A 87 14.50 13.71 22.91
C GLY A 87 14.49 12.36 22.16
N LEU A 88 14.57 11.24 22.89
CA LEU A 88 14.48 9.88 22.37
C LEU A 88 13.15 9.62 21.67
N GLN A 89 12.05 10.19 22.20
CA GLN A 89 10.73 10.08 21.61
C GLN A 89 10.65 10.77 20.24
N SER A 90 11.27 11.95 20.06
CA SER A 90 11.23 12.65 18.77
C SER A 90 12.08 11.95 17.71
N ILE A 91 13.23 11.39 18.09
CA ILE A 91 14.08 10.60 17.19
C ILE A 91 13.39 9.29 16.79
N ALA A 92 12.78 8.59 17.75
CA ALA A 92 12.04 7.36 17.49
C ALA A 92 10.79 7.62 16.62
N ASP A 93 10.02 8.67 16.90
CA ASP A 93 8.89 9.10 16.06
C ASP A 93 9.37 9.43 14.63
N PHE A 94 10.47 10.18 14.48
CA PHE A 94 11.04 10.50 13.17
C PHE A 94 11.45 9.24 12.39
N PHE A 95 12.07 8.28 13.07
CA PHE A 95 12.49 7.02 12.46
C PHE A 95 11.30 6.16 12.03
N ILE A 96 10.31 5.97 12.92
CA ILE A 96 9.09 5.20 12.65
C ILE A 96 8.29 5.84 11.49
N VAL A 97 8.20 7.16 11.43
CA VAL A 97 7.45 7.82 10.38
C VAL A 97 8.17 7.75 9.03
N ASN A 98 9.45 8.13 8.99
CA ASN A 98 10.16 8.26 7.72
C ASN A 98 10.66 6.93 7.15
N GLN A 99 11.07 5.99 7.99
CA GLN A 99 11.66 4.72 7.53
C GLN A 99 10.63 3.59 7.45
N LEU A 100 9.48 3.73 8.11
CA LEU A 100 8.47 2.67 8.19
C LEU A 100 7.14 3.12 7.61
N ALA A 101 6.48 4.11 8.20
CA ALA A 101 5.12 4.48 7.82
C ALA A 101 5.02 5.03 6.38
N ILE A 102 5.88 5.97 6.01
CA ILE A 102 5.86 6.60 4.68
C ILE A 102 6.16 5.56 3.58
N PRO A 103 7.24 4.75 3.65
CA PRO A 103 7.53 3.73 2.65
C PRO A 103 6.41 2.68 2.52
N LEU A 104 5.83 2.24 3.64
CA LEU A 104 4.69 1.30 3.64
C LEU A 104 3.48 1.87 2.91
N LEU A 105 3.12 3.13 3.18
CA LEU A 105 2.01 3.79 2.50
C LEU A 105 2.27 3.94 1.00
N ILE A 106 3.48 4.40 0.63
CA ILE A 106 3.87 4.52 -0.78
C ILE A 106 3.80 3.17 -1.47
N GLY A 107 4.34 2.10 -0.86
CA GLY A 107 4.30 0.75 -1.40
C GLY A 107 2.89 0.21 -1.56
N PHE A 108 2.03 0.46 -0.57
CA PHE A 108 0.62 0.09 -0.64
C PHE A 108 -0.11 0.79 -1.79
N PHE A 109 0.07 2.10 -1.97
CA PHE A 109 -0.58 2.82 -3.08
C PHE A 109 0.04 2.46 -4.44
N ALA A 110 1.36 2.29 -4.52
CA ALA A 110 2.06 1.91 -5.74
C ALA A 110 1.62 0.52 -6.24
N THR A 111 1.52 -0.47 -5.35
CA THR A 111 1.02 -1.81 -5.70
C THR A 111 -0.42 -1.78 -6.19
N ARG A 112 -1.30 -0.99 -5.56
CA ARG A 112 -2.69 -0.80 -5.98
C ARG A 112 -2.80 -0.10 -7.33
N ALA A 113 -2.01 0.96 -7.54
CA ALA A 113 -1.96 1.67 -8.81
C ALA A 113 -1.45 0.74 -9.93
N ALA A 114 -0.35 0.03 -9.71
CA ALA A 114 0.18 -0.95 -10.67
C ALA A 114 -0.86 -2.02 -11.03
N THR A 115 -1.57 -2.54 -10.03
CA THR A 115 -2.66 -3.51 -10.27
C THR A 115 -3.76 -2.95 -11.14
N TYR A 116 -4.19 -1.72 -10.86
CA TYR A 116 -5.20 -1.03 -11.68
C TYR A 116 -4.72 -0.83 -13.13
N TRP A 117 -3.47 -0.39 -13.33
CA TRP A 117 -2.90 -0.20 -14.66
C TRP A 117 -2.80 -1.51 -15.44
N VAL A 118 -2.33 -2.59 -14.81
CA VAL A 118 -2.24 -3.91 -15.43
C VAL A 118 -3.64 -4.46 -15.75
N ALA A 119 -4.60 -4.33 -14.84
CA ALA A 119 -5.99 -4.72 -15.10
C ALA A 119 -6.61 -3.92 -16.25
N LYS A 120 -6.35 -2.61 -16.32
CA LYS A 120 -6.77 -1.76 -17.44
C LYS A 120 -6.15 -2.19 -18.77
N ALA A 121 -4.83 -2.47 -18.78
CA ALA A 121 -4.12 -2.92 -19.98
C ALA A 121 -4.60 -4.29 -20.47
N CYS A 122 -4.97 -5.20 -19.56
CA CYS A 122 -5.54 -6.50 -19.91
C CYS A 122 -7.05 -6.45 -20.22
N GLY A 123 -7.71 -5.28 -20.17
CA GLY A 123 -9.16 -5.15 -20.40
C GLY A 123 -10.03 -5.78 -19.31
N HIS A 124 -9.48 -5.96 -18.10
CA HIS A 124 -10.09 -6.70 -16.99
C HIS A 124 -10.48 -5.79 -15.81
N LEU A 125 -10.91 -4.55 -16.13
CA LEU A 125 -11.43 -3.62 -15.13
C LEU A 125 -12.65 -4.24 -14.40
N PRO A 126 -12.78 -4.02 -13.08
CA PRO A 126 -14.01 -4.38 -12.39
C PRO A 126 -15.17 -3.59 -13.02
N PRO A 127 -16.37 -4.19 -13.14
CA PRO A 127 -17.55 -3.49 -13.65
C PRO A 127 -17.79 -2.22 -12.83
N ASN A 128 -18.27 -1.17 -13.49
CA ASN A 128 -18.63 0.07 -12.82
C ASN A 128 -19.66 -0.25 -11.73
N PRO A 129 -19.49 0.20 -10.48
CA PRO A 129 -20.51 -0.02 -9.47
C PRO A 129 -21.83 0.53 -10.00
N LYS A 130 -22.87 -0.32 -9.98
CA LYS A 130 -24.20 0.07 -10.44
C LYS A 130 -24.68 1.29 -9.65
N PRO A 131 -25.43 2.20 -10.27
CA PRO A 131 -26.11 3.25 -9.53
C PRO A 131 -26.91 2.62 -8.38
N PRO A 132 -26.94 3.24 -7.19
CA PRO A 132 -27.64 2.69 -6.02
C PRO A 132 -29.14 2.44 -6.24
N ASP A 133 -29.70 3.00 -7.32
CA ASP A 133 -31.12 2.91 -7.68
C ASP A 133 -31.44 1.73 -8.62
N GLU A 134 -30.43 0.96 -9.05
CA GLU A 134 -30.65 -0.17 -9.95
C GLU A 134 -30.95 -1.45 -9.15
N PRO A 135 -32.14 -2.06 -9.29
CA PRO A 135 -32.51 -3.23 -8.51
C PRO A 135 -31.58 -4.42 -8.83
N PRO A 136 -31.32 -5.29 -7.83
CA PRO A 136 -30.53 -6.50 -8.05
C PRO A 136 -31.25 -7.44 -9.05
N PRO A 137 -30.48 -8.18 -9.86
CA PRO A 137 -31.03 -9.18 -10.79
C PRO A 137 -31.64 -10.38 -10.06
#